data_AF-A0AAJ6NF64-F1
#
_entry.id   AF-A0AAJ6NF64-F1
#
_cell.length_a   1.000
_cell.length_b   1.000
_cell.length_c   1.000
_cell.angle_alpha   90.00
_cell.angle_beta   90.00
_cell.angle_gamma   90.00
#
_symmetry.space_group_name_H-M   'P 1'
#
loop_
_entity.id
_entity.type
_entity.pdbx_description
1 polymer ?
#
loop_
_entity_poly.entity_id
_entity_poly.type
_entity_poly.pdbx_seq_one_letter_code
_entity_poly.pdbx_strand_id
1 'polypeptide(L)' 'MFFQSWSDFFNMGGYGFYVWLAYGISFVAILVLGLQSISSKKALFKEIKREQQRKQRQQTTRGSL' A
#
# COMPACT_ATOMS: atom_id res chain seq x y z
N MET A 1 40.52 -6.64 5.83
CA MET A 1 39.19 -6.19 6.33
C MET A 1 38.30 -6.05 5.10
N PHE A 2 37.25 -6.88 4.97
CA PHE A 2 36.57 -7.15 3.69
C PHE A 2 35.69 -5.99 3.19
N PHE A 3 35.26 -5.09 4.09
CA PHE A 3 34.58 -3.84 3.76
C PHE A 3 35.15 -2.77 4.69
N GLN A 4 35.84 -1.78 4.13
CA GLN A 4 36.53 -0.76 4.92
C GLN A 4 35.66 0.49 5.14
N SER A 5 34.51 0.58 4.46
CA SER A 5 33.66 1.76 4.49
C SER A 5 32.21 1.46 4.12
N TRP A 6 31.29 2.34 4.51
CA TRP A 6 29.90 2.31 4.05
C TRP A 6 29.81 2.37 2.52
N SER A 7 30.73 3.08 1.86
CA SER A 7 30.79 3.15 0.40
C SER A 7 31.06 1.78 -0.23
N ASP A 8 31.95 0.96 0.35
CA ASP A 8 32.21 -0.40 -0.13
C ASP A 8 31.01 -1.34 0.03
N PHE A 9 30.13 -1.05 0.98
CA PHE A 9 28.90 -1.82 1.17
C PHE A 9 27.85 -1.49 0.08
N PHE A 10 27.76 -0.22 -0.33
CA PHE A 10 26.88 0.19 -1.42
C PHE A 10 27.48 -0.08 -2.80
N ASN A 11 28.81 -0.09 -2.93
CA ASN A 11 29.46 -0.32 -4.20
C ASN A 11 29.96 -1.76 -4.40
N MET A 12 30.16 -2.60 -3.38
CA MET A 12 30.60 -4.01 -3.46
C MET A 12 31.42 -4.32 -4.73
N GLY A 13 32.55 -3.62 -4.92
CA GLY A 13 33.45 -3.83 -6.07
C GLY A 13 32.86 -3.56 -7.46
N GLY A 14 31.82 -2.73 -7.58
CA GLY A 14 31.12 -2.37 -8.81
C GLY A 14 29.71 -2.98 -8.98
N TYR A 15 29.31 -3.91 -8.13
CA TYR A 15 28.04 -4.65 -8.27
C TYR A 15 26.90 -4.16 -7.38
N GLY A 16 27.20 -3.36 -6.36
CA GLY A 16 26.18 -2.97 -5.37
C GLY A 16 25.02 -2.17 -5.98
N PHE A 17 25.25 -1.41 -7.05
CA PHE A 17 24.18 -0.72 -7.79
C PHE A 17 23.08 -1.67 -8.30
N TYR A 18 23.47 -2.83 -8.86
CA TYR A 18 22.53 -3.82 -9.39
C TYR A 18 21.71 -4.47 -8.27
N VAL A 19 22.36 -4.76 -7.13
CA VAL A 19 21.70 -5.33 -5.96
C VAL A 19 20.67 -4.33 -5.42
N TRP A 20 21.06 -3.08 -5.19
CA TRP A 20 20.16 -2.05 -4.69
C TRP A 20 18.99 -1.76 -5.64
N LEU A 21 19.20 -1.80 -6.96
CA LEU A 21 18.11 -1.71 -7.93
C LEU A 21 17.13 -2.88 -7.82
N ALA A 22 17.64 -4.12 -7.77
CA ALA A 22 16.78 -5.30 -7.65
C ALA A 22 15.96 -5.29 -6.35
N TYR A 23 16.60 -4.93 -5.23
CA TYR A 23 15.92 -4.75 -3.94
C TYR A 23 14.92 -3.59 -3.97
N GLY A 24 15.28 -2.47 -4.59
CA GLY A 24 14.40 -1.31 -4.75
C GLY A 24 13.15 -1.64 -5.56
N ILE A 25 13.29 -2.30 -6.71
CA ILE A 25 12.16 -2.73 -7.54
C ILE A 25 11.27 -3.71 -6.78
N SER A 26 11.87 -4.67 -6.07
CA SER A 26 11.12 -5.65 -5.27
C SER A 26 10.35 -4.98 -4.14
N PHE A 27 10.99 -4.02 -3.44
CA PHE A 27 10.36 -3.26 -2.37
C PHE A 27 9.20 -2.40 -2.89
N VAL A 28 9.38 -1.74 -4.05
CA VAL A 28 8.31 -0.98 -4.71
C VAL A 28 7.16 -1.89 -5.10
N ALA A 29 7.43 -3.08 -5.65
CA ALA A 29 6.38 -4.04 -6.00
C ALA A 29 5.57 -4.46 -4.76
N ILE A 30 6.23 -4.77 -3.65
CA ILE A 30 5.56 -5.12 -2.38
C ILE A 30 4.74 -3.94 -1.86
N LEU A 31 5.27 -2.71 -1.92
CA LEU A 31 4.55 -1.50 -1.53
C LEU A 31 3.29 -1.29 -2.38
N VAL A 32 3.40 -1.42 -3.70
CA VAL A 32 2.26 -1.28 -4.61
C VAL A 32 1.20 -2.32 -4.31
N LEU A 33 1.57 -3.59 -4.16
CA LEU A 33 0.64 -4.66 -3.80
C LEU A 33 0.00 -4.42 -2.42
N GLY A 34 0.78 -3.96 -1.44
CA GLY A 34 0.30 -3.63 -0.10
C GLY A 34 -0.71 -2.48 -0.11
N LEU A 35 -0.38 -1.38 -0.80
CA LEU A 35 -1.25 -0.22 -0.96
C LEU A 35 -2.54 -0.58 -1.71
N GLN A 36 -2.43 -1.41 -2.75
CA GLN A 36 -3.59 -1.91 -3.50
C GLN A 36 -4.48 -2.79 -2.61
N SER A 37 -3.89 -3.69 -1.83
CA SER A 37 -4.61 -4.55 -0.87
C SER A 37 -5.37 -3.74 0.18
N ILE A 38 -4.73 -2.69 0.73
CA ILE A 38 -5.38 -1.79 1.70
C ILE A 38 -6.50 -0.97 1.03
N SER A 39 -6.27 -0.50 -0.19
CA SER A 39 -7.24 0.30 -0.94
C SER A 39 -8.49 -0.51 -1.32
N SER A 40 -8.33 -1.78 -1.70
CA SER A 40 -9.44 -2.69 -1.98
C SER A 40 -10.33 -2.90 -0.77
N LYS A 41 -9.76 -3.03 0.44
CA LYS A 41 -10.56 -3.12 1.68
C LYS A 41 -11.33 -1.83 1.94
N LYS A 42 -10.73 -0.66 1.71
CA LYS A 42 -11.41 0.65 1.87
C LYS A 42 -12.53 0.86 0.86
N ALA A 43 -12.37 0.38 -0.37
CA ALA A 43 -13.40 0.46 -1.41
C ALA A 43 -14.68 -0.29 -0.99
N LEU A 44 -14.53 -1.52 -0.47
CA LEU A 44 -15.64 -2.32 0.03
C LEU A 44 -16.36 -1.65 1.21
N PHE A 45 -15.60 -1.13 2.19
CA PHE A 45 -16.18 -0.42 3.33
C PHE A 45 -16.90 0.87 2.92
N LYS A 46 -16.42 1.55 1.88
CA LYS A 46 -17.06 2.77 1.34
C LYS A 46 -18.42 2.45 0.70
N GLU A 47 -18.53 1.33 -0.02
CA GLU A 47 -19.78 0.84 -0.60
C GLU A 47 -20.82 0.57 0.49
N ILE A 48 -20.43 -0.21 1.52
CA ILE A 48 -21.29 -0.55 2.66
C ILE A 48 -21.81 0.71 3.38
N LYS A 49 -20.91 1.68 3.64
CA LYS A 49 -21.29 2.93 4.31
C LYS A 49 -22.30 3.74 3.48
N ARG A 50 -22.16 3.73 2.15
CA ARG A 50 -23.05 4.45 1.23
C ARG A 50 -24.44 3.81 1.17
N GLU A 51 -24.54 2.49 1.21
CA GLU A 51 -25.82 1.80 1.32
C GLU A 51 -26.50 2.03 2.67
N GLN A 52 -25.77 1.98 3.77
CA GLN A 52 -26.33 2.24 5.10
C GLN A 52 -26.92 3.66 5.21
N GLN A 53 -26.24 4.67 4.68
CA GLN A 53 -26.76 6.05 4.64
C GLN A 53 -28.05 6.17 3.82
N ARG A 54 -28.18 5.42 2.72
CA ARG A 54 -29.42 5.40 1.92
C ARG A 54 -30.57 4.74 2.68
N LYS A 55 -30.31 3.63 3.37
CA LYS A 55 -31.31 2.92 4.19
C LYS A 55 -31.77 3.77 5.38
N GLN A 56 -30.87 4.48 6.05
CA GLN A 56 -31.23 5.39 7.16
C GLN A 56 -32.14 6.53 6.68
N ARG A 57 -31.86 7.15 5.53
CA ARG A 57 -32.73 8.20 4.97
C ARG A 57 -34.14 7.71 4.68
N GLN A 58 -34.30 6.49 4.17
CA GLN A 58 -35.61 5.90 3.90
C GLN A 58 -36.39 5.55 5.18
N GLN A 59 -35.70 5.17 6.25
CA GLN A 59 -36.34 4.90 7.54
C GLN A 59 -36.80 6.17 8.25
N THR A 60 -36.02 7.25 8.22
CA THR A 60 -36.43 8.55 8.78
C THR A 60 -37.67 9.11 8.07
N THR A 61 -37.80 8.94 6.75
CA THR A 61 -38.99 9.39 6.00
C THR A 61 -40.20 8.48 6.20
N ARG A 62 -40.02 7.20 6.53
CA ARG A 62 -41.13 6.26 6.83
C ARG A 62 -41.65 6.35 8.27
N GLY A 63 -40.86 6.85 9.21
CA GLY A 63 -41.27 7.05 10.61
C GLY A 63 -41.97 8.40 10.87
N SER A 64 -42.12 9.25 9.85
CA SER A 64 -42.78 10.56 9.94
C SER A 64 -44.16 10.62 9.28
N LEU A 65 -44.77 9.46 9.00
CA LEU A 65 -46.16 9.27 8.56
C LEU A 65 -46.89 8.44 9.62
#